data_AF-A0A8H4L4E5-F1
#
_entry.id   AF-A0A8H4L4E5-F1
#
_cell.length_a   1.000
_cell.length_b   1.000
_cell.length_c   1.000
_cell.angle_alpha   90.00
_cell.angle_beta   90.00
_cell.angle_gamma   90.00
#
_symmetry.space_group_name_H-M   'P 1'
#
loop_
_entity.id
_entity.type
_entity.pdbx_description
1 polymer ?
#
loop_
_entity_poly.entity_id
_entity_poly.type
_entity_poly.pdbx_seq_one_letter_code
_entity_poly.pdbx_strand_id
1 'polypeptide(L)'
;MDRLFRDSIEQNVILWHGTHLIIYAAKWEWSLARKLKRIGSQRREVDVSDAVEILAIVVQEKGEPLTWEHVKSWDAIVYTPLDDTAITWVASAYYKRWGTHGIVRTA
;
A
#
# COMPACT_ATOMS: atom_id res chain seq x y z
N MET A 1 1.04 -7.65 17.63
CA MET A 1 -0.05 -6.69 17.32
C MET A 1 0.43 -5.24 17.48
N ASP A 2 1.31 -4.98 18.45
CA ASP A 2 1.73 -3.63 18.85
C ASP A 2 2.46 -2.81 17.77
N ARG A 3 3.15 -3.46 16.82
CA ARG A 3 3.93 -2.74 15.80
C ARG A 3 3.02 -1.96 14.84
N LEU A 4 1.99 -2.59 14.28
CA LEU A 4 1.05 -1.90 13.38
C LEU A 4 0.36 -0.72 14.09
N PHE A 5 0.00 -0.88 15.36
CA PHE A 5 -0.63 0.20 16.12
C PHE A 5 0.33 1.38 16.35
N ARG A 6 1.58 1.11 16.78
CA ARG A 6 2.61 2.16 16.92
C ARG A 6 2.91 2.87 15.59
N ASP A 7 3.12 2.09 14.53
CA ASP A 7 3.34 2.59 13.17
C ASP A 7 2.18 3.50 12.70
N SER A 8 0.93 3.17 13.09
CA SER A 8 -0.26 3.97 12.74
C SER A 8 -0.33 5.29 13.52
N ILE A 9 0.13 5.30 14.78
CA ILE A 9 0.26 6.54 15.57
C ILE A 9 1.36 7.42 14.99
N GLU A 10 2.52 6.84 14.63
CA GLU A 10 3.64 7.56 14.04
C GLU A 10 3.26 8.20 12.68
N GLN A 11 2.49 7.49 11.85
CA GLN A 11 1.94 8.04 10.61
C GLN A 11 0.93 9.18 10.88
N ASN A 12 0.26 9.16 12.02
CA ASN A 12 -0.64 10.22 12.51
C ASN A 12 -1.77 10.63 11.55
N VAL A 13 -2.29 9.68 10.76
CA VAL A 13 -3.49 9.90 9.95
C VAL A 13 -4.71 9.55 10.79
N ILE A 14 -5.44 10.56 11.26
CA ILE A 14 -6.63 10.39 12.08
C ILE A 14 -7.87 10.33 11.18
N LEU A 15 -8.59 9.20 11.24
CA LEU A 15 -9.86 9.00 10.54
C LEU A 15 -11.05 9.56 11.32
N TRP A 16 -10.94 9.56 12.66
CA TRP A 16 -11.96 10.11 13.53
C TRP A 16 -11.37 10.51 14.89
N HIS A 17 -11.85 11.63 15.44
CA HIS A 17 -11.42 12.15 16.73
C HIS A 17 -12.65 12.55 17.56
N GLY A 18 -12.85 11.89 18.69
CA GLY A 18 -13.86 12.24 19.69
C GLY A 18 -13.27 12.42 21.08
N THR A 19 -14.12 12.75 22.05
CA THR A 19 -13.70 13.07 23.42
C THR A 19 -12.95 11.93 24.13
N HIS A 20 -13.26 10.67 23.79
CA HIS A 20 -12.73 9.49 24.49
C HIS A 20 -12.09 8.46 23.56
N LEU A 21 -12.05 8.70 22.25
CA LEU A 21 -11.55 7.74 21.28
C LEU A 21 -10.96 8.48 20.07
N ILE A 22 -9.83 7.97 19.58
CA ILE A 22 -9.20 8.40 18.34
C ILE A 22 -9.03 7.16 17.48
N ILE A 23 -9.43 7.25 16.21
CA ILE A 23 -9.27 6.17 15.23
C ILE A 23 -8.19 6.60 14.25
N TYR A 24 -7.07 5.88 14.26
CA TYR A 24 -5.99 6.06 13.29
C TYR A 24 -6.19 5.17 12.07
N ALA A 25 -5.79 5.67 10.90
CA ALA A 25 -5.64 4.83 9.72
C ALA A 25 -4.49 3.84 9.96
N ALA A 26 -4.65 2.61 9.48
CA ALA A 26 -3.53 1.68 9.43
C ALA A 26 -2.43 2.24 8.53
N LYS A 27 -1.16 2.00 8.91
CA LYS A 27 0.00 2.42 8.11
C LYS A 27 -0.17 2.08 6.63
N TRP A 28 0.16 3.02 5.72
CA TRP A 28 -0.19 2.92 4.32
C TRP A 28 0.44 1.72 3.62
N GLU A 29 1.70 1.41 3.92
CA GLU A 29 2.40 0.24 3.38
C GLU A 29 1.71 -1.06 3.81
N TRP A 30 1.21 -1.13 5.05
CA TRP A 30 0.42 -2.26 5.52
C TRP A 30 -0.90 -2.39 4.76
N SER A 31 -1.59 -1.26 4.56
CA SER A 31 -2.86 -1.21 3.83
C SER A 31 -2.67 -1.64 2.37
N LEU A 32 -1.62 -1.15 1.71
CA LEU A 32 -1.28 -1.50 0.33
C LEU A 32 -0.86 -2.96 0.19
N ALA A 33 0.01 -3.46 1.06
CA ALA A 33 0.44 -4.86 1.04
C ALA A 33 -0.75 -5.82 1.18
N ARG A 34 -1.73 -5.50 2.04
CA ARG A 34 -2.97 -6.30 2.16
C ARG A 34 -3.84 -6.23 0.91
N LYS A 35 -3.90 -5.10 0.22
CA LYS A 35 -4.60 -4.97 -1.06
C LYS A 35 -3.95 -5.84 -2.13
N LEU A 36 -2.63 -5.73 -2.30
CA LEU A 36 -1.83 -6.54 -3.24
C LEU A 36 -2.02 -8.05 -2.99
N LYS A 37 -1.99 -8.48 -1.71
CA LYS A 37 -2.27 -9.87 -1.35
C LYS A 37 -3.67 -10.33 -1.78
N ARG A 38 -4.71 -9.51 -1.59
CA ARG A 38 -6.08 -9.85 -2.00
C ARG A 38 -6.25 -9.86 -3.51
N ILE A 39 -5.62 -8.92 -4.22
CA ILE A 39 -5.62 -8.91 -5.70
C ILE A 39 -5.02 -10.21 -6.22
N GLY A 40 -3.84 -10.62 -5.73
CA GLY A 40 -3.18 -11.85 -6.19
C GLY A 40 -3.95 -13.14 -5.83
N SER A 41 -4.44 -13.24 -4.59
CA SER A 41 -5.09 -14.47 -4.11
C SER A 41 -6.58 -14.60 -4.48
N GLN A 42 -7.31 -13.49 -4.61
CA GLN A 42 -8.76 -13.47 -4.80
C GLN A 42 -9.17 -12.86 -6.15
N ARG A 43 -8.22 -12.37 -6.96
CA ARG A 43 -8.47 -11.69 -8.25
C ARG A 43 -9.51 -10.58 -8.17
N ARG A 44 -9.52 -9.87 -7.04
CA ARG A 44 -10.55 -8.89 -6.72
C ARG A 44 -10.23 -7.55 -7.37
N GLU A 45 -10.69 -7.34 -8.60
CA GLU A 45 -10.39 -6.13 -9.39
C GLU A 45 -10.74 -4.81 -8.69
N VAL A 46 -11.80 -4.78 -7.86
CA VAL A 46 -12.17 -3.58 -7.09
C VAL A 46 -11.05 -3.12 -6.14
N ASP A 47 -10.21 -4.04 -5.64
CA ASP A 47 -9.07 -3.68 -4.79
C ASP A 47 -7.95 -2.96 -5.56
N VAL A 48 -7.93 -3.04 -6.91
CA VAL A 48 -6.91 -2.35 -7.73
C VAL A 48 -7.05 -0.85 -7.63
N SER A 49 -8.28 -0.30 -7.72
CA SER A 49 -8.49 1.15 -7.60
C SER A 49 -8.04 1.68 -6.25
N ASP A 50 -8.39 0.98 -5.16
CA ASP A 50 -7.95 1.36 -3.82
C ASP A 50 -6.44 1.25 -3.66
N ALA A 51 -5.81 0.19 -4.19
CA ALA A 51 -4.38 0.01 -4.15
C ALA A 51 -3.64 1.13 -4.91
N VAL A 52 -4.20 1.57 -6.03
CA VAL A 52 -3.72 2.69 -6.84
C VAL A 52 -3.74 3.97 -6.01
N GLU A 53 -4.85 4.34 -5.37
CA GLU A 53 -4.92 5.55 -4.52
C GLU A 53 -3.95 5.49 -3.33
N ILE A 54 -3.87 4.34 -2.64
CA ILE A 54 -2.95 4.20 -1.51
C ILE A 54 -1.49 4.32 -2.00
N LEU A 55 -1.16 3.75 -3.15
CA LEU A 55 0.18 3.88 -3.74
C LEU A 55 0.52 5.34 -4.04
N ALA A 56 -0.44 6.15 -4.50
CA ALA A 56 -0.20 7.58 -4.72
C ALA A 56 0.13 8.33 -3.44
N ILE A 57 -0.58 8.01 -2.34
CA ILE A 57 -0.27 8.58 -1.02
C ILE A 57 1.16 8.22 -0.61
N VAL A 58 1.53 6.93 -0.70
CA VAL A 58 2.88 6.46 -0.31
C VAL A 58 3.97 7.11 -1.17
N VAL A 59 3.78 7.19 -2.48
CA VAL A 59 4.74 7.84 -3.40
C VAL A 59 4.85 9.33 -3.13
N GLN A 60 3.73 10.00 -2.84
CA GLN A 60 3.73 11.42 -2.49
C GLN A 60 4.47 11.69 -1.18
N GLU A 61 4.23 10.89 -0.14
CA GLU A 61 4.91 11.01 1.16
C GLU A 61 6.41 10.73 1.05
N LYS A 62 6.80 9.73 0.24
CA LYS A 62 8.20 9.37 0.03
C LYS A 62 8.93 10.34 -0.91
N GLY A 63 8.20 11.00 -1.82
CA GLY A 63 8.75 11.88 -2.86
C GLY A 63 9.37 11.15 -4.06
N GLU A 64 9.29 9.82 -4.10
CA GLU A 64 9.83 8.99 -5.17
C GLU A 64 9.03 7.68 -5.34
N PRO A 65 9.09 7.05 -6.54
CA PRO A 65 8.49 5.74 -6.77
C PRO A 65 9.03 4.67 -5.82
N LEU A 66 8.21 3.65 -5.55
CA LEU A 66 8.67 2.48 -4.81
C LEU A 66 9.48 1.56 -5.72
N THR A 67 10.52 0.93 -5.19
CA THR A 67 11.20 -0.15 -5.90
C THR A 67 10.40 -1.44 -5.79
N TRP A 68 10.49 -2.28 -6.81
CA TRP A 68 9.85 -3.59 -6.85
C TRP A 68 10.25 -4.45 -5.65
N GLU A 69 11.54 -4.43 -5.31
CA GLU A 69 12.15 -5.16 -4.20
C GLU A 69 11.60 -4.68 -2.86
N HIS A 70 11.41 -3.36 -2.71
CA HIS A 70 10.81 -2.80 -1.52
C HIS A 70 9.36 -3.30 -1.34
N VAL A 71 8.56 -3.28 -2.40
CA VAL A 71 7.18 -3.80 -2.37
C VAL A 71 7.19 -5.30 -2.05
N LYS A 72 8.08 -6.09 -2.67
CA LYS A 72 8.19 -7.52 -2.42
C LYS A 72 8.58 -7.85 -0.98
N SER A 73 9.40 -7.02 -0.33
CA SER A 73 9.79 -7.19 1.08
C SER A 73 8.61 -7.10 2.08
N TRP A 74 7.44 -6.63 1.63
CA TRP A 74 6.24 -6.58 2.45
C TRP A 74 5.55 -7.95 2.61
N ASP A 75 6.08 -9.02 2.01
CA ASP A 75 5.70 -10.38 2.39
C ASP A 75 5.91 -10.65 3.88
N ALA A 76 6.88 -9.99 4.52
CA ALA A 76 7.08 -9.99 5.98
C ALA A 76 5.92 -9.32 6.75
N ILE A 77 5.21 -8.38 6.11
CA ILE A 77 4.03 -7.71 6.68
C ILE A 77 2.80 -8.61 6.60
N VAL A 78 2.60 -9.26 5.46
CA VAL A 78 1.40 -10.06 5.19
C VAL A 78 1.59 -11.58 5.37
N TYR A 79 2.78 -11.98 5.81
CA TYR A 79 3.24 -13.34 6.09
C TYR A 79 3.09 -14.32 4.91
N THR A 80 3.08 -13.80 3.69
CA THR A 80 2.93 -14.57 2.45
C THR A 80 3.58 -13.83 1.29
N PRO A 81 4.24 -14.51 0.34
CA PRO A 81 4.75 -13.86 -0.87
C PRO A 81 3.68 -13.06 -1.59
N LEU A 82 4.01 -11.84 -2.00
CA LEU A 82 3.14 -11.04 -2.86
C LEU A 82 3.25 -11.50 -4.32
N ASP A 83 2.12 -11.60 -4.99
CA ASP A 83 2.02 -12.01 -6.40
C ASP A 83 2.54 -10.90 -7.33
N ASP A 84 3.50 -11.26 -8.19
CA ASP A 84 4.09 -10.34 -9.17
C ASP A 84 3.03 -9.78 -10.12
N THR A 85 2.02 -10.57 -10.49
CA THR A 85 0.91 -10.15 -11.36
C THR A 85 0.11 -9.03 -10.71
N ALA A 86 -0.16 -9.15 -9.40
CA ALA A 86 -0.88 -8.12 -8.65
C ALA A 86 -0.10 -6.81 -8.58
N ILE A 87 1.22 -6.89 -8.34
CA ILE A 87 2.09 -5.72 -8.33
C ILE A 87 2.13 -5.06 -9.71
N THR A 88 2.28 -5.85 -10.78
CA THR A 88 2.25 -5.35 -12.16
C THR A 88 0.93 -4.67 -12.48
N TRP A 89 -0.21 -5.26 -12.13
CA TRP A 89 -1.52 -4.67 -12.40
C TRP A 89 -1.70 -3.32 -11.71
N VAL A 90 -1.33 -3.21 -10.43
CA VAL A 90 -1.41 -1.94 -9.71
C VAL A 90 -0.44 -0.92 -10.30
N ALA A 91 0.79 -1.31 -10.63
CA ALA A 91 1.77 -0.42 -11.25
C ALA A 91 1.31 0.11 -12.62
N SER A 92 0.73 -0.76 -13.47
CA SER A 92 0.16 -0.36 -14.76
C SER A 92 -1.05 0.55 -14.60
N ALA A 93 -1.94 0.25 -13.66
CA ALA A 93 -3.11 1.08 -13.38
C ALA A 93 -2.72 2.46 -12.82
N TYR A 94 -1.69 2.51 -11.97
CA TYR A 94 -1.09 3.76 -11.49
C TYR A 94 -0.61 4.62 -12.66
N TYR A 95 0.21 4.05 -13.55
CA TYR A 95 0.72 4.77 -14.72
C TYR A 95 -0.40 5.29 -15.61
N LYS A 96 -1.41 4.46 -15.87
CA LYS A 96 -2.58 4.87 -16.66
C LYS A 96 -3.33 6.06 -16.03
N ARG A 97 -3.36 6.15 -14.71
CA ARG A 97 -4.08 7.20 -13.97
C ARG A 97 -3.29 8.51 -13.86
N TRP A 98 -1.98 8.44 -13.62
CA TRP A 98 -1.17 9.61 -13.28
C TRP A 98 -0.06 9.96 -14.29
N GLY A 99 0.19 9.12 -15.29
CA GLY A 99 1.22 9.35 -16.31
C GLY A 99 2.66 9.21 -15.81
N THR A 100 2.86 8.82 -14.55
CA THR A 100 4.16 8.58 -13.91
C THR A 100 4.22 7.17 -13.32
N HIS A 101 5.43 6.66 -13.06
CA HIS A 101 5.59 5.34 -12.45
C HIS A 101 5.52 5.44 -10.92
N GLY A 102 4.58 4.72 -10.30
CA GLY A 102 4.51 4.60 -8.83
C GLY A 102 5.34 3.44 -8.28
N ILE A 103 5.60 2.42 -9.10
CA ILE A 103 6.49 1.29 -8.80
C ILE A 103 7.45 1.11 -9.97
N VAL A 104 8.74 0.95 -9.69
CA VAL A 104 9.80 0.75 -10.68
C VAL A 104 10.62 -0.50 -10.36
N ARG A 105 11.11 -1.18 -11.40
CA ARG A 105 12.15 -2.21 -11.24
C ARG A 105 13.49 -1.48 -11.28
N THR A 106 14.35 -1.70 -10.29
CA THR A 106 15.75 -1.27 -10.42
C THR A 106 16.39 -2.03 -11.57
N ALA A 107 17.15 -1.30 -12.39
CA ALA A 107 17.94 -1.86 -13.49
C ALA A 107 19.08 -2.73 -12.99
#